data_AF-A0A2Z5IPL8-F1
#
_entry.id   AF-A0A2Z5IPL8-F1
#
_cell.length_a   1.000
_cell.length_b   1.000
_cell.length_c   1.000
_cell.angle_alpha   90.00
_cell.angle_beta   90.00
_cell.angle_gamma   90.00
#
_symmetry.space_group_name_H-M   'P 1'
#
loop_
_entity.id
_entity.type
_entity.pdbx_description
1 polymer ?
#
loop_
_entity_poly.entity_id
_entity_poly.type
_entity_poly.pdbx_seq_one_letter_code
_entity_poly.pdbx_strand_id
1 'polypeptide(L)'
;MNNRKNELKKLKTIEIHSIWYRALWIAAITIALVFLIYISAVFQNKYENVLRIVNDVIVSCLVGLLSAILLILAAFIFLDLYKRRKIKDFFEYYAYLNSLRSQQKQFILKEKRIKEVFDLKSAMTKTQFIAFVASLLEYSEASIDYANLINEINADFAKHSFLDPDFNIQRKNALIRTTLFNIVIPTVINAFIILAILIFSNDPTEDLRAVVRLFIVLMVTIYGVNISVFVYELYILNRVKNYESFNNFYMLSFNNYNYKFLNSALVKK
;
A
#
# COMPACT_ATOMS: atom_id res chain seq x y z
N MET A 1 26.90 -16.11 -5.68
CA MET A 1 25.46 -16.22 -5.33
C MET A 1 25.09 -15.54 -3.99
N ASN A 2 25.99 -15.45 -2.99
CA ASN A 2 25.71 -14.72 -1.73
C ASN A 2 25.81 -13.18 -1.85
N ASN A 3 26.68 -12.65 -2.71
CA ASN A 3 26.90 -11.20 -2.85
C ASN A 3 25.65 -10.47 -3.36
N ARG A 4 25.04 -10.92 -4.46
CA ARG A 4 23.77 -10.38 -4.98
C ARG A 4 22.65 -10.27 -3.94
N LYS A 5 22.45 -11.31 -3.12
CA LYS A 5 21.41 -11.30 -2.07
C LYS A 5 21.74 -10.26 -1.00
N ASN A 6 23.02 -10.09 -0.68
CA ASN A 6 23.50 -9.09 0.28
C ASN A 6 23.42 -7.67 -0.28
N GLU A 7 23.76 -7.45 -1.55
CA GLU A 7 23.62 -6.17 -2.26
C GLU A 7 22.16 -5.74 -2.32
N LEU A 8 21.27 -6.61 -2.79
CA LEU A 8 19.84 -6.35 -2.80
C LEU A 8 19.29 -6.13 -1.39
N LYS A 9 19.83 -6.80 -0.37
CA LYS A 9 19.47 -6.53 1.03
C LYS A 9 19.91 -5.11 1.42
N LYS A 10 21.14 -4.69 1.13
CA LYS A 10 21.63 -3.32 1.40
C LYS A 10 20.75 -2.26 0.73
N LEU A 11 20.35 -2.49 -0.52
CA LEU A 11 19.49 -1.58 -1.30
C LEU A 11 18.05 -1.46 -0.78
N LYS A 12 17.51 -2.55 -0.22
CA LYS A 12 16.13 -2.59 0.34
C LYS A 12 16.04 -2.14 1.78
N THR A 13 17.11 -2.34 2.55
CA THR A 13 17.12 -2.05 4.00
C THR A 13 17.01 -0.55 4.17
N ILE A 14 15.96 -0.09 4.84
CA ILE A 14 15.76 1.33 5.15
C ILE A 14 16.78 1.75 6.22
N GLU A 15 17.29 2.97 6.15
CA GLU A 15 18.12 3.51 7.23
C GLU A 15 17.39 3.44 8.58
N ILE A 16 18.11 3.06 9.64
CA ILE A 16 17.58 2.86 10.99
C ILE A 16 16.75 4.08 11.43
N HIS A 17 17.25 5.30 11.18
CA HIS A 17 16.55 6.54 11.53
C HIS A 17 15.19 6.69 10.83
N SER A 18 15.08 6.30 9.55
CA SER A 18 13.82 6.35 8.82
C SER A 18 12.84 5.29 9.33
N ILE A 19 13.31 4.09 9.71
CA ILE A 19 12.47 3.02 10.29
C ILE A 19 11.82 3.49 11.59
N TRP A 20 12.58 4.11 12.50
CA TRP A 20 12.05 4.58 13.79
C TRP A 20 10.90 5.57 13.64
N TYR A 21 11.02 6.50 12.71
CA TYR A 21 9.95 7.47 12.46
C TYR A 21 8.69 6.81 11.88
N ARG A 22 8.82 5.76 11.05
CA ARG A 22 7.65 4.96 10.62
C ARG A 22 7.01 4.20 11.76
N ALA A 23 7.81 3.61 12.65
CA ALA A 23 7.33 2.89 13.81
C ALA A 23 6.57 3.82 14.77
N LEU A 24 7.06 5.04 14.99
CA LEU A 24 6.38 6.07 15.79
C LEU A 24 5.01 6.44 15.20
N TRP A 25 4.92 6.64 13.88
CA TRP A 25 3.64 6.89 13.22
C TRP A 25 2.65 5.73 13.39
N ILE A 26 3.10 4.49 13.21
CA ILE A 26 2.25 3.31 13.41
C ILE A 26 1.78 3.24 14.87
N ALA A 27 2.65 3.51 15.83
CA ALA A 27 2.30 3.54 17.25
C ALA A 27 1.27 4.64 17.55
N ALA A 28 1.47 5.86 17.05
CA ALA A 28 0.53 6.97 17.21
C ALA A 28 -0.83 6.66 16.59
N ILE A 29 -0.86 6.08 15.39
CA ILE A 29 -2.09 5.63 14.73
C ILE A 29 -2.80 4.57 15.57
N THR A 30 -2.06 3.61 16.13
CA THR A 30 -2.62 2.54 16.95
C THR A 30 -3.22 3.08 18.25
N ILE A 31 -2.52 3.99 18.93
CA ILE A 31 -3.02 4.65 20.15
C ILE A 31 -4.29 5.45 19.83
N ALA A 32 -4.28 6.22 18.73
CA ALA A 32 -5.45 7.00 18.31
C ALA A 32 -6.65 6.10 18.00
N LEU A 33 -6.44 4.96 17.32
CA LEU A 33 -7.50 3.99 17.05
C LEU A 33 -8.09 3.39 18.34
N VAL A 34 -7.23 2.93 19.25
CA VAL A 34 -7.68 2.37 20.54
C VAL A 34 -8.46 3.41 21.34
N PHE A 35 -7.97 4.65 21.39
CA PHE A 35 -8.62 5.75 22.08
C PHE A 35 -10.00 6.09 21.49
N LEU A 36 -10.10 6.16 20.15
CA LEU A 36 -11.37 6.42 19.46
C LEU A 36 -12.41 5.33 19.71
N ILE A 37 -12.00 4.06 19.62
CA ILE A 37 -12.88 2.91 19.87
C ILE A 37 -13.32 2.91 21.35
N TYR A 38 -12.39 3.16 22.27
CA TYR A 38 -12.68 3.24 23.70
C TYR A 38 -13.73 4.32 24.01
N ILE A 39 -13.57 5.53 23.46
CA ILE A 39 -14.54 6.61 23.67
C ILE A 39 -15.93 6.20 23.15
N SER A 40 -16.00 5.63 21.95
CA SER A 40 -17.27 5.22 21.34
C SER A 40 -17.99 4.11 22.09
N ALA A 41 -17.25 3.18 22.67
CA ALA A 41 -17.79 2.03 23.38
C ALA A 41 -18.24 2.38 24.81
N VAL A 42 -17.45 3.18 25.53
CA VAL A 42 -17.60 3.40 26.97
C VAL A 42 -18.44 4.62 27.32
N PHE A 43 -18.36 5.71 26.54
CA PHE A 43 -19.13 6.91 26.90
C PHE A 43 -20.62 6.69 26.64
N GLN A 44 -21.41 6.96 27.67
CA GLN A 44 -22.87 6.84 27.63
C GLN A 44 -23.51 8.12 27.13
N ASN A 45 -24.55 7.97 26.33
CA ASN A 45 -25.35 9.09 25.83
C ASN A 45 -26.35 9.58 26.87
N LYS A 46 -26.50 10.90 26.99
CA LYS A 46 -27.48 11.54 27.88
C LYS A 46 -28.92 11.55 27.33
N TYR A 47 -29.12 11.16 26.07
CA TYR A 47 -30.43 11.14 25.44
C TYR A 47 -31.25 9.91 25.86
N GLU A 48 -32.57 10.07 25.92
CA GLU A 48 -33.51 8.98 26.21
C GLU A 48 -34.08 8.35 24.92
N ASN A 49 -34.49 7.08 25.01
CA ASN A 49 -35.27 6.36 24.00
C ASN A 49 -34.65 6.39 22.58
N VAL A 50 -35.45 6.68 21.55
CA VAL A 50 -35.06 6.62 20.13
C VAL A 50 -33.87 7.53 19.81
N LEU A 51 -33.80 8.71 20.46
CA LEU A 51 -32.70 9.65 20.27
C LEU A 51 -31.36 9.08 20.75
N ARG A 52 -31.37 8.23 21.77
CA ARG A 52 -30.18 7.49 22.23
C ARG A 52 -29.65 6.56 21.14
N ILE A 53 -30.54 5.77 20.53
CA ILE A 53 -30.18 4.80 19.48
C ILE A 53 -29.64 5.52 18.24
N VAL A 54 -30.35 6.56 17.79
CA VAL A 54 -29.92 7.35 16.63
C VAL A 54 -28.56 8.00 16.87
N ASN A 55 -28.34 8.58 18.05
CA ASN A 55 -27.05 9.20 18.36
C ASN A 55 -25.92 8.15 18.48
N ASP A 56 -26.19 6.99 19.07
CA ASP A 56 -25.23 5.88 19.16
C ASP A 56 -24.78 5.41 17.76
N VAL A 57 -25.70 5.31 16.81
CA VAL A 57 -25.41 4.97 15.41
C VAL A 57 -24.57 6.08 14.75
N ILE A 58 -24.97 7.35 14.87
CA ILE A 58 -24.26 8.47 14.24
C ILE A 58 -22.82 8.57 14.76
N VAL A 59 -22.64 8.53 16.09
CA VAL A 59 -21.31 8.60 16.71
C VAL A 59 -20.45 7.41 16.28
N SER A 60 -21.01 6.19 16.30
CA SER A 60 -20.30 4.98 15.87
C SER A 60 -19.88 5.04 14.40
N CYS A 61 -20.73 5.60 13.53
CA CYS A 61 -20.39 5.84 12.13
C CYS A 61 -19.26 6.86 11.97
N LEU A 62 -19.29 7.99 12.69
CA LEU A 62 -18.23 8.98 12.65
C LEU A 62 -16.90 8.41 13.13
N VAL A 63 -16.91 7.66 14.24
CA VAL A 63 -15.73 6.98 14.78
C VAL A 63 -15.22 5.91 13.81
N GLY A 64 -16.13 5.16 13.17
CA GLY A 64 -15.79 4.19 12.13
C GLY A 64 -15.11 4.81 10.92
N LEU A 65 -15.55 5.97 10.46
CA LEU A 65 -14.93 6.73 9.37
C LEU A 65 -13.54 7.26 9.74
N LEU A 66 -13.39 7.83 10.94
CA LEU A 66 -12.08 8.27 11.44
C LEU A 66 -11.10 7.09 11.55
N SER A 67 -11.59 5.95 12.05
CA SER A 67 -10.81 4.71 12.12
C SER A 67 -10.41 4.21 10.73
N ALA A 68 -11.28 4.32 9.73
CA ALA A 68 -10.94 3.99 8.34
C ALA A 68 -9.80 4.86 7.81
N ILE A 69 -9.84 6.18 8.04
CA ILE A 69 -8.79 7.10 7.59
C ILE A 69 -7.43 6.72 8.22
N LEU A 70 -7.42 6.46 9.52
CA LEU A 70 -6.21 6.04 10.23
C LEU A 70 -5.66 4.71 9.70
N LEU A 71 -6.53 3.73 9.45
CA LEU A 71 -6.13 2.44 8.88
C LEU A 71 -5.64 2.56 7.44
N ILE A 72 -6.22 3.45 6.62
CA ILE A 72 -5.74 3.71 5.26
C ILE A 72 -4.30 4.22 5.30
N LEU A 73 -4.00 5.18 6.19
CA LEU A 73 -2.63 5.69 6.36
C LEU A 73 -1.66 4.57 6.75
N ALA A 74 -2.04 3.73 7.72
CA ALA A 74 -1.24 2.57 8.11
C ALA A 74 -1.06 1.57 6.96
N ALA A 75 -2.11 1.33 6.17
CA ALA A 75 -2.09 0.41 5.04
C ALA A 75 -1.10 0.88 3.95
N PHE A 76 -1.00 2.17 3.67
CA PHE A 76 0.01 2.69 2.73
C PHE A 76 1.44 2.50 3.23
N ILE A 77 1.70 2.72 4.53
CA ILE A 77 3.02 2.46 5.13
C ILE A 77 3.36 0.98 5.05
N PHE A 78 2.41 0.11 5.39
CA PHE A 78 2.60 -1.34 5.34
C PHE A 78 2.81 -1.84 3.91
N LEU A 79 2.05 -1.32 2.94
CA LEU A 79 2.19 -1.65 1.53
C LEU A 79 3.60 -1.34 1.02
N ASP A 80 4.14 -0.17 1.35
CA ASP A 80 5.51 0.20 0.98
C ASP A 80 6.55 -0.78 1.58
N LEU A 81 6.44 -1.08 2.88
CA LEU A 81 7.34 -2.02 3.56
C LEU A 81 7.25 -3.44 2.99
N TYR A 82 6.03 -3.91 2.75
CA TYR A 82 5.75 -5.22 2.18
C TYR A 82 6.35 -5.36 0.79
N LYS A 83 6.14 -4.34 -0.06
CA LYS A 83 6.65 -4.34 -1.44
C LYS A 83 8.17 -4.33 -1.45
N ARG A 84 8.81 -3.41 -0.71
CA ARG A 84 10.29 -3.38 -0.56
C ARG A 84 10.87 -4.74 -0.14
N ARG A 85 10.24 -5.41 0.84
CA ARG A 85 10.69 -6.73 1.31
C ARG A 85 10.58 -7.81 0.24
N LYS A 86 9.59 -7.70 -0.64
CA LYS A 86 9.31 -8.71 -1.67
C LYS A 86 10.16 -8.60 -2.92
N ILE A 87 10.86 -7.48 -3.14
CA ILE A 87 11.76 -7.30 -4.28
C ILE A 87 12.75 -8.48 -4.32
N LYS A 88 13.03 -9.04 -5.48
CA LYS A 88 13.91 -10.22 -5.67
C LYS A 88 15.09 -9.97 -6.58
N ASP A 89 15.00 -8.97 -7.46
CA ASP A 89 16.03 -8.67 -8.44
C ASP A 89 16.20 -7.15 -8.66
N PHE A 90 17.18 -6.76 -9.48
CA PHE A 90 17.49 -5.35 -9.71
C PHE A 90 16.45 -4.63 -10.57
N PHE A 91 15.73 -5.34 -11.44
CA PHE A 91 14.69 -4.73 -12.27
C PHE A 91 13.43 -4.41 -11.44
N GLU A 92 13.04 -5.31 -10.54
CA GLU A 92 11.99 -5.05 -9.57
C GLU A 92 12.35 -3.84 -8.69
N TYR A 93 13.63 -3.68 -8.31
CA TYR A 93 14.12 -2.49 -7.60
C TYR A 93 14.03 -1.22 -8.45
N TYR A 94 14.44 -1.28 -9.73
CA TYR A 94 14.30 -0.18 -10.68
C TYR A 94 12.83 0.27 -10.82
N ALA A 95 11.92 -0.67 -11.03
CA ALA A 95 10.50 -0.37 -11.21
C ALA A 95 9.86 0.17 -9.92
N TYR A 96 10.31 -0.31 -8.75
CA TYR A 96 9.95 0.26 -7.46
C TYR A 96 10.37 1.74 -7.36
N LEU A 97 11.65 2.05 -7.61
CA LEU A 97 12.17 3.42 -7.56
C LEU A 97 11.45 4.37 -8.52
N ASN A 98 11.20 3.92 -9.76
CA ASN A 98 10.47 4.73 -10.74
C ASN A 98 9.01 4.96 -10.35
N SER A 99 8.38 4.03 -9.63
CA SER A 99 7.01 4.23 -9.14
C SER A 99 6.94 5.29 -8.05
N LEU A 100 7.96 5.39 -7.19
CA LEU A 100 8.06 6.42 -6.15
C LEU A 100 8.17 7.83 -6.73
N ARG A 101 8.93 7.99 -7.84
CA ARG A 101 9.04 9.25 -8.59
C ARG A 101 7.66 9.79 -8.98
N SER A 102 6.77 8.93 -9.46
CA SER A 102 5.42 9.34 -9.89
C SER A 102 4.52 9.82 -8.73
N GLN A 103 4.89 9.53 -7.48
CA GLN A 103 4.16 9.91 -6.27
C GLN A 103 4.80 11.07 -5.49
N GLN A 104 5.66 11.87 -6.15
CA GLN A 104 6.45 13.03 -5.69
C GLN A 104 5.92 13.85 -4.50
N LYS A 105 4.60 13.93 -4.28
CA LYS A 105 3.93 14.79 -3.30
C LYS A 105 3.35 14.09 -2.07
N GLN A 106 3.24 12.76 -2.02
CA GLN A 106 2.43 12.07 -1.00
C GLN A 106 3.19 11.01 -0.17
N PHE A 107 4.45 10.71 -0.50
CA PHE A 107 5.27 9.88 0.37
C PHE A 107 5.64 10.67 1.62
N ILE A 108 4.94 10.37 2.73
CA ILE A 108 5.14 10.98 4.06
C ILE A 108 6.57 10.74 4.56
N LEU A 109 7.31 9.80 3.95
CA LEU A 109 8.57 9.26 4.46
C LEU A 109 9.60 9.10 3.34
N LYS A 110 10.17 10.22 2.88
CA LYS A 110 11.27 10.23 1.90
C LYS A 110 12.55 9.76 2.58
N GLU A 111 13.12 8.66 2.09
CA GLU A 111 14.42 8.17 2.52
C GLU A 111 15.54 9.00 1.87
N LYS A 112 16.55 9.39 2.66
CA LYS A 112 17.61 10.33 2.23
C LYS A 112 18.43 9.80 1.04
N ARG A 113 18.79 8.52 1.05
CA ARG A 113 19.64 7.87 0.03
C ARG A 113 18.99 7.81 -1.36
N ILE A 114 17.66 7.78 -1.42
CA ILE A 114 16.90 7.76 -2.67
C ILE A 114 16.19 9.10 -2.90
N LYS A 115 16.60 10.17 -2.19
CA LYS A 115 15.94 11.49 -2.28
C LYS A 115 15.93 12.01 -3.72
N GLU A 116 17.05 11.84 -4.41
CA GLU A 116 17.25 12.28 -5.80
C GLU A 116 16.26 11.62 -6.78
N VAL A 117 15.86 10.36 -6.51
CA VAL A 117 14.88 9.64 -7.33
C VAL A 117 13.52 10.33 -7.32
N PHE A 118 13.14 10.96 -6.20
CA PHE A 118 11.89 11.70 -6.12
C PHE A 118 11.91 12.94 -6.99
N ASP A 119 13.05 13.54 -7.29
CA ASP A 119 13.12 14.83 -8.01
C ASP A 119 13.31 14.64 -9.53
N LEU A 120 13.45 13.39 -10.00
CA LEU A 120 13.59 13.07 -11.41
C LEU A 120 12.31 13.40 -12.21
N LYS A 121 12.48 14.08 -13.36
CA LYS A 121 11.37 14.39 -14.28
C LYS A 121 10.97 13.20 -15.16
N SER A 122 11.94 12.37 -15.56
CA SER A 122 11.75 11.19 -16.41
C SER A 122 12.24 9.91 -15.73
N ALA A 123 11.80 8.76 -16.22
CA ALA A 123 12.29 7.47 -15.72
C ALA A 123 13.80 7.37 -15.98
N MET A 124 14.53 6.74 -15.05
CA MET A 124 15.97 6.54 -15.22
C MET A 124 16.25 5.67 -16.46
N THR A 125 17.28 6.01 -17.23
CA THR A 125 17.85 5.08 -18.21
C THR A 125 18.52 3.90 -17.48
N LYS A 126 18.82 2.82 -18.19
CA LYS A 126 19.53 1.69 -17.60
C LYS A 126 20.91 2.09 -17.09
N THR A 127 21.63 2.89 -17.88
CA THR A 127 22.93 3.47 -17.50
C THR A 127 22.85 4.33 -16.23
N GLN A 128 21.86 5.22 -16.13
CA GLN A 128 21.62 6.02 -14.91
C GLN A 128 21.31 5.14 -13.70
N PHE A 129 20.52 4.09 -13.89
CA PHE A 129 20.20 3.15 -12.81
C PHE A 129 21.43 2.36 -12.34
N ILE A 130 22.29 1.91 -13.25
CA ILE A 130 23.55 1.23 -12.90
C ILE A 130 24.43 2.15 -12.06
N ALA A 131 24.63 3.40 -12.51
CA ALA A 131 25.42 4.38 -11.78
C ALA A 131 24.83 4.67 -10.39
N PHE A 132 23.50 4.77 -10.29
CA PHE A 132 22.79 4.96 -9.03
C PHE A 132 22.97 3.78 -8.06
N VAL A 133 22.87 2.54 -8.55
CA VAL A 133 23.07 1.36 -7.70
C VAL A 133 24.53 1.24 -7.28
N ALA A 134 25.47 1.51 -8.19
CA ALA A 134 26.90 1.49 -7.89
C ALA A 134 27.27 2.51 -6.80
N SER A 135 26.71 3.72 -6.84
CA SER A 135 26.97 4.73 -5.80
C SER A 135 26.42 4.30 -4.43
N LEU A 136 25.24 3.68 -4.38
CA LEU A 136 24.67 3.15 -3.14
C LEU A 136 25.44 1.96 -2.56
N LEU A 137 26.16 1.22 -3.41
CA LEU A 137 27.00 0.09 -3.02
C LEU A 137 28.47 0.47 -2.82
N GLU A 138 28.84 1.73 -3.07
CA GLU A 138 30.20 2.27 -3.00
C GLU A 138 31.18 1.57 -3.96
N TYR A 139 30.71 1.19 -5.14
CA TYR A 139 31.55 0.56 -6.17
C TYR A 139 32.22 1.59 -7.08
N SER A 140 33.53 1.42 -7.30
CA SER A 140 34.28 2.18 -8.29
C SER A 140 34.02 1.65 -9.70
N GLU A 141 33.94 2.52 -10.71
CA GLU A 141 33.75 2.12 -12.11
C GLU A 141 34.86 1.20 -12.64
N ALA A 142 36.07 1.30 -12.07
CA ALA A 142 37.21 0.46 -12.44
C ALA A 142 37.21 -0.91 -11.75
N SER A 143 36.27 -1.18 -10.84
CA SER A 143 36.24 -2.42 -10.05
C SER A 143 35.60 -3.59 -10.81
N ILE A 144 36.05 -4.80 -10.49
CA ILE A 144 35.43 -6.04 -10.99
C ILE A 144 33.97 -6.13 -10.51
N ASP A 145 33.67 -5.63 -9.31
CA ASP A 145 32.32 -5.61 -8.75
C ASP A 145 31.36 -4.74 -9.58
N TYR A 146 31.83 -3.61 -10.11
CA TYR A 146 31.04 -2.77 -11.02
C TYR A 146 30.75 -3.47 -12.35
N ALA A 147 31.74 -4.13 -12.94
CA ALA A 147 31.54 -4.92 -14.16
C ALA A 147 30.54 -6.07 -13.95
N ASN A 148 30.62 -6.75 -12.80
CA ASN A 148 29.67 -7.78 -12.40
C ASN A 148 28.26 -7.20 -12.22
N LEU A 149 28.13 -6.06 -11.54
CA LEU A 149 26.86 -5.36 -11.34
C LEU A 149 26.19 -5.03 -12.68
N ILE A 150 26.94 -4.52 -13.66
CA ILE A 150 26.43 -4.26 -15.01
C ILE A 150 25.83 -5.53 -15.62
N ASN A 151 26.56 -6.64 -15.55
CA ASN A 151 26.12 -7.92 -16.11
C ASN A 151 24.86 -8.45 -15.42
N GLU A 152 24.80 -8.36 -14.09
CA GLU A 152 23.64 -8.80 -13.31
C GLU A 152 22.40 -7.95 -13.59
N ILE A 153 22.55 -6.62 -13.64
CA ILE A 153 21.46 -5.70 -13.98
C ILE A 153 20.99 -5.97 -15.41
N ASN A 154 21.89 -6.12 -16.37
CA ASN A 154 21.51 -6.42 -17.75
C ASN A 154 20.75 -7.75 -17.87
N ALA A 155 21.21 -8.79 -17.18
CA ALA A 155 20.55 -10.09 -17.15
C ALA A 155 19.15 -10.01 -16.54
N ASP A 156 18.97 -9.25 -15.45
CA ASP A 156 17.66 -9.08 -14.83
C ASP A 156 16.71 -8.27 -15.71
N PHE A 157 17.18 -7.19 -16.34
CA PHE A 157 16.36 -6.44 -17.30
C PHE A 157 15.94 -7.32 -18.48
N ALA A 158 16.81 -8.19 -18.99
CA ALA A 158 16.48 -9.10 -20.08
C ALA A 158 15.39 -10.12 -19.68
N LYS A 159 15.40 -10.63 -18.45
CA LYS A 159 14.35 -11.56 -17.95
C LYS A 159 12.95 -10.96 -17.97
N HIS A 160 12.85 -9.65 -17.75
CA HIS A 160 11.59 -8.90 -17.74
C HIS A 160 11.28 -8.20 -19.06
N SER A 161 12.08 -8.45 -20.10
CA SER A 161 11.85 -7.92 -21.44
C SER A 161 10.87 -8.83 -22.18
N PHE A 162 9.60 -8.79 -21.79
CA PHE A 162 8.53 -9.51 -22.50
C PHE A 162 7.97 -8.67 -23.66
N LEU A 163 7.40 -9.35 -24.66
CA LEU A 163 6.58 -8.72 -25.71
C LEU A 163 5.38 -7.95 -25.12
N ASP A 164 4.84 -7.00 -25.88
CA ASP A 164 3.81 -6.04 -25.46
C ASP A 164 2.75 -6.67 -24.55
N PRO A 165 2.61 -6.22 -23.28
CA PRO A 165 1.54 -6.67 -22.42
C PRO A 165 0.20 -6.26 -23.03
N ASP A 166 -0.74 -7.21 -23.16
CA ASP A 166 -2.11 -6.86 -23.54
C ASP A 166 -2.78 -6.05 -22.41
N PHE A 167 -2.75 -4.72 -22.57
CA PHE A 167 -3.29 -3.79 -21.60
C PHE A 167 -4.79 -3.99 -21.36
N ASN A 168 -5.54 -4.48 -22.35
CA ASN A 168 -6.99 -4.66 -22.24
C ASN A 168 -7.33 -5.87 -21.36
N ILE A 169 -6.68 -7.01 -21.60
CA ILE A 169 -6.85 -8.22 -20.78
C ILE A 169 -6.44 -7.92 -19.34
N GLN A 170 -5.30 -7.24 -19.16
CA GLN A 170 -4.80 -6.94 -17.82
C GLN A 170 -5.68 -5.93 -17.08
N ARG A 171 -6.23 -4.94 -17.78
CA ARG A 171 -7.20 -4.01 -17.19
C ARG A 171 -8.47 -4.72 -16.74
N LYS A 172 -8.98 -5.65 -17.54
CA LYS A 172 -10.15 -6.46 -17.17
C LYS A 172 -9.86 -7.30 -15.93
N ASN A 173 -8.74 -8.02 -15.91
CA ASN A 173 -8.35 -8.85 -14.77
C ASN A 173 -8.13 -8.02 -13.50
N ALA A 174 -7.50 -6.85 -13.64
CA ALA A 174 -7.30 -5.91 -12.54
C ALA A 174 -8.62 -5.41 -11.97
N LEU A 175 -9.57 -5.03 -12.83
CA LEU A 175 -10.88 -4.56 -12.41
C LEU A 175 -11.67 -5.64 -11.68
N ILE A 176 -11.67 -6.88 -12.19
CA ILE A 176 -12.32 -8.03 -11.55
C ILE A 176 -11.73 -8.24 -10.15
N ARG A 177 -10.39 -8.26 -10.04
CA ARG A 177 -9.70 -8.49 -8.78
C ARG A 177 -9.98 -7.37 -7.77
N THR A 178 -9.88 -6.11 -8.19
CA THR A 178 -10.18 -4.93 -7.39
C THR A 178 -11.63 -4.94 -6.89
N THR A 179 -12.59 -5.34 -7.74
CA THR A 179 -14.00 -5.45 -7.36
C THR A 179 -14.24 -6.58 -6.37
N LEU A 180 -13.62 -7.75 -6.60
CA LEU A 180 -13.76 -8.90 -5.71
C LEU A 180 -13.23 -8.59 -4.29
N PHE A 181 -12.01 -8.06 -4.20
CA PHE A 181 -11.34 -7.83 -2.91
C PHE A 181 -11.88 -6.63 -2.14
N ASN A 182 -12.33 -5.57 -2.82
CA ASN A 182 -12.76 -4.35 -2.15
C ASN A 182 -14.29 -4.16 -2.09
N ILE A 183 -15.09 -4.93 -2.84
CA ILE A 183 -16.55 -4.80 -2.83
C ILE A 183 -17.18 -6.12 -2.39
N VAL A 184 -17.00 -7.19 -3.16
CA VAL A 184 -17.70 -8.46 -2.93
C VAL A 184 -17.37 -9.06 -1.55
N ILE A 185 -16.09 -9.26 -1.25
CA ILE A 185 -15.66 -9.85 0.03
C ILE A 185 -16.07 -8.96 1.22
N PRO A 186 -15.81 -7.64 1.23
CA PRO A 186 -16.26 -6.75 2.31
C PRO A 186 -17.77 -6.73 2.51
N THR A 187 -18.57 -6.77 1.44
CA THR A 187 -20.03 -6.83 1.54
C THR A 187 -20.49 -8.13 2.21
N VAL A 188 -19.87 -9.27 1.88
CA VAL A 188 -20.16 -10.55 2.55
C VAL A 188 -19.80 -10.50 4.04
N ILE A 189 -18.63 -9.96 4.40
CA ILE A 189 -18.23 -9.79 5.79
C ILE A 189 -19.22 -8.89 6.55
N ASN A 190 -19.61 -7.77 5.95
CA ASN A 190 -20.55 -6.84 6.57
C ASN A 190 -21.96 -7.43 6.69
N ALA A 191 -22.38 -8.31 5.79
CA ALA A 191 -23.65 -9.04 5.95
C ALA A 191 -23.64 -9.92 7.22
N PHE A 192 -22.52 -10.60 7.52
CA PHE A 192 -22.37 -11.34 8.78
C PHE A 192 -22.37 -10.42 10.00
N ILE A 193 -21.74 -9.25 9.92
CA ILE A 193 -21.75 -8.27 11.02
C ILE A 193 -23.17 -7.73 11.26
N ILE A 194 -23.94 -7.44 10.21
CA ILE A 194 -25.34 -7.01 10.32
C ILE A 194 -26.18 -8.10 10.99
N LEU A 195 -26.00 -9.37 10.61
CA LEU A 195 -26.68 -10.48 11.25
C LEU A 195 -26.36 -10.55 12.75
N ALA A 196 -25.09 -10.37 13.13
CA ALA A 196 -24.68 -10.31 14.53
C ALA A 196 -25.37 -9.14 15.26
N ILE A 197 -25.39 -7.94 14.67
CA ILE A 197 -26.09 -6.77 15.24
C ILE A 197 -27.57 -7.07 15.49
N LEU A 198 -28.27 -7.70 14.54
CA LEU A 198 -29.69 -8.06 14.69
C LEU A 198 -29.93 -9.04 15.84
N ILE A 199 -29.04 -10.03 16.02
CA ILE A 199 -29.14 -10.99 17.12
C ILE A 199 -28.96 -10.30 18.47
N PHE A 200 -27.93 -9.45 18.60
CA PHE A 200 -27.61 -8.79 19.88
C PHE A 200 -28.50 -7.58 20.19
N SER A 201 -29.15 -6.96 19.20
CA SER A 201 -30.03 -5.82 19.40
C SER A 201 -31.40 -6.19 19.98
N ASN A 202 -31.77 -7.47 19.98
CA ASN A 202 -33.05 -7.93 20.52
C ASN A 202 -33.07 -8.03 22.06
N ASP A 203 -31.91 -7.86 22.71
CA ASP A 203 -31.75 -7.97 24.15
C ASP A 203 -31.42 -6.57 24.75
N PRO A 204 -32.19 -6.07 25.73
CA PRO A 204 -32.12 -4.69 26.20
C PRO A 204 -30.95 -4.37 27.15
N THR A 205 -30.07 -5.32 27.47
CA THR A 205 -28.96 -5.10 28.42
C THR A 205 -27.93 -4.07 27.90
N GLU A 206 -27.40 -3.22 28.80
CA GLU A 206 -26.47 -2.14 28.41
C GLU A 206 -25.14 -2.66 27.83
N ASP A 207 -24.65 -3.81 28.30
CA ASP A 207 -23.42 -4.43 27.83
C ASP A 207 -23.51 -4.85 26.35
N LEU A 208 -24.67 -5.38 25.94
CA LEU A 208 -24.91 -5.77 24.55
C LEU A 208 -24.99 -4.55 23.62
N ARG A 209 -25.37 -3.38 24.14
CA ARG A 209 -25.40 -2.13 23.36
C ARG A 209 -23.99 -1.61 23.05
N ALA A 210 -23.02 -1.81 23.93
CA ALA A 210 -21.62 -1.48 23.65
C ALA A 210 -21.06 -2.36 22.52
N VAL A 211 -21.42 -3.64 22.51
CA VAL A 211 -21.06 -4.60 21.44
C VAL A 211 -21.66 -4.18 20.09
N VAL A 212 -22.93 -3.77 20.06
CA VAL A 212 -23.58 -3.25 18.84
C VAL A 212 -22.86 -2.01 18.29
N ARG A 213 -22.49 -1.06 19.15
CA ARG A 213 -21.71 0.13 18.74
C ARG A 213 -20.36 -0.26 18.13
N LEU A 214 -19.66 -1.22 18.74
CA LEU A 214 -18.39 -1.72 18.22
C LEU A 214 -18.56 -2.40 16.85
N PHE A 215 -19.62 -3.17 16.64
CA PHE A 215 -19.92 -3.77 15.33
C PHE A 215 -20.24 -2.71 14.27
N ILE A 216 -20.95 -1.64 14.61
CA ILE A 216 -21.20 -0.53 13.68
C ILE A 216 -19.87 0.15 13.31
N VAL A 217 -19.02 0.47 14.29
CA VAL A 217 -17.68 1.03 14.04
C VAL A 217 -16.90 0.13 13.09
N LEU A 218 -16.83 -1.18 13.38
CA LEU A 218 -16.12 -2.16 12.56
C LEU A 218 -16.66 -2.21 11.11
N MET A 219 -17.98 -2.27 10.95
CA MET A 219 -18.63 -2.32 9.63
C MET A 219 -18.30 -1.09 8.79
N VAL A 220 -18.41 0.11 9.38
CA VAL A 220 -18.12 1.38 8.71
C VAL A 220 -16.64 1.50 8.40
N THR A 221 -15.77 1.05 9.31
CA THR A 221 -14.33 1.00 9.08
C THR A 221 -13.97 0.09 7.91
N ILE A 222 -14.53 -1.14 7.86
CA ILE A 222 -14.32 -2.08 6.75
C ILE A 222 -14.74 -1.45 5.43
N TYR A 223 -15.96 -0.89 5.34
CA TYR A 223 -16.41 -0.24 4.10
C TYR A 223 -15.56 0.98 3.74
N GLY A 224 -15.25 1.85 4.70
CA GLY A 224 -14.46 3.06 4.47
C GLY A 224 -13.09 2.75 3.90
N VAL A 225 -12.38 1.76 4.46
CA VAL A 225 -11.07 1.31 3.96
C VAL A 225 -11.21 0.76 2.54
N ASN A 226 -12.13 -0.17 2.34
CA ASN A 226 -12.24 -0.88 1.07
C ASN A 226 -12.73 0.02 -0.09
N ILE A 227 -13.70 0.91 0.15
CA ILE A 227 -14.14 1.88 -0.86
C ILE A 227 -12.98 2.82 -1.22
N SER A 228 -12.21 3.28 -0.23
CA SER A 228 -11.05 4.16 -0.48
C SER A 228 -9.98 3.46 -1.33
N VAL A 229 -9.66 2.19 -1.01
CA VAL A 229 -8.73 1.38 -1.81
C VAL A 229 -9.30 1.13 -3.21
N PHE A 230 -10.60 0.85 -3.35
CA PHE A 230 -11.27 0.66 -4.63
C PHE A 230 -11.15 1.89 -5.54
N VAL A 231 -11.51 3.07 -5.01
CA VAL A 231 -11.41 4.35 -5.74
C VAL A 231 -9.96 4.62 -6.15
N TYR A 232 -9.01 4.41 -5.23
CA TYR A 232 -7.58 4.55 -5.51
C TYR A 232 -7.11 3.63 -6.65
N GLU A 233 -7.51 2.36 -6.63
CA GLU A 233 -7.10 1.40 -7.66
C GLU A 233 -7.70 1.73 -9.02
N LEU A 234 -8.97 2.15 -9.10
CA LEU A 234 -9.57 2.61 -10.35
C LEU A 234 -8.87 3.85 -10.89
N TYR A 235 -8.51 4.79 -10.01
CA TYR A 235 -7.79 6.00 -10.40
C TYR A 235 -6.44 5.69 -11.04
N ILE A 236 -5.64 4.79 -10.45
CA ILE A 236 -4.34 4.41 -11.02
C ILE A 236 -4.52 3.57 -12.28
N LEU A 237 -5.49 2.64 -12.31
CA LEU A 237 -5.77 1.80 -13.46
C LEU A 237 -6.12 2.64 -14.71
N ASN A 238 -6.90 3.71 -14.53
CA ASN A 238 -7.26 4.62 -15.62
C ASN A 238 -6.07 5.44 -16.17
N ARG A 239 -4.94 5.47 -15.46
CA ARG A 239 -3.71 6.15 -15.90
C ARG A 239 -2.76 5.24 -16.68
N VAL A 240 -3.06 3.95 -16.80
CA VAL A 240 -2.24 3.01 -17.57
C VAL A 240 -2.40 3.29 -19.06
N LYS A 241 -1.33 3.80 -19.68
CA LYS A 241 -1.27 4.12 -21.12
C LYS A 241 -0.04 3.53 -21.82
N ASN A 242 0.99 3.19 -21.05
CA ASN A 242 2.29 2.72 -21.53
C ASN A 242 2.95 1.84 -20.48
N TYR A 243 4.09 1.24 -20.81
CA TYR A 243 4.87 0.36 -19.95
C TYR A 243 5.26 0.97 -18.59
N GLU A 244 5.58 2.26 -18.56
CA GLU A 244 5.95 2.96 -17.33
C GLU A 244 4.75 3.07 -16.39
N SER A 245 3.62 3.60 -16.87
CA SER A 245 2.39 3.71 -16.11
C SER A 245 1.82 2.34 -15.72
N PHE A 246 2.06 1.32 -16.52
CA PHE A 246 1.74 -0.06 -16.25
C PHE A 246 2.58 -0.66 -15.10
N ASN A 247 3.91 -0.49 -15.13
CA ASN A 247 4.78 -0.89 -14.03
C ASN A 247 4.41 -0.13 -12.75
N ASN A 248 4.09 1.16 -12.85
CA ASN A 248 3.62 1.96 -11.72
C ASN A 248 2.31 1.43 -11.15
N PHE A 249 1.35 1.02 -11.99
CA PHE A 249 0.10 0.42 -11.53
C PHE A 249 0.35 -0.83 -10.69
N TYR A 250 1.13 -1.78 -11.21
CA TYR A 250 1.48 -2.99 -10.46
C TYR A 250 2.28 -2.67 -9.19
N MET A 251 3.15 -1.68 -9.21
CA MET A 251 3.92 -1.26 -8.04
C MET A 251 3.11 -0.53 -6.98
N LEU A 252 2.01 0.14 -7.34
CA LEU A 252 1.27 1.00 -6.42
C LEU A 252 -0.06 0.38 -5.97
N SER A 253 -0.64 -0.53 -6.76
CA SER A 253 -1.89 -1.21 -6.42
C SER A 253 -1.77 -2.06 -5.14
N PHE A 254 -2.85 -2.10 -4.35
CA PHE A 254 -2.95 -2.94 -3.15
C PHE A 254 -3.22 -4.40 -3.52
N ASN A 255 -4.18 -4.62 -4.42
CA ASN A 255 -4.70 -5.93 -4.76
C ASN A 255 -4.03 -6.52 -5.99
N ASN A 256 -3.62 -5.71 -6.96
CA ASN A 256 -3.07 -6.19 -8.22
C ASN A 256 -1.55 -6.31 -8.23
N TYR A 257 -0.88 -5.92 -7.15
CA TYR A 257 0.57 -5.99 -7.07
C TYR A 257 1.12 -7.38 -7.43
N ASN A 258 1.96 -7.43 -8.46
CA ASN A 258 2.61 -8.63 -8.93
C ASN A 258 3.86 -8.29 -9.74
N TYR A 259 5.03 -8.63 -9.20
CA TYR A 259 6.31 -8.43 -9.89
C TYR A 259 6.47 -9.23 -11.17
N LYS A 260 5.74 -10.35 -11.33
CA LYS A 260 5.82 -11.18 -12.53
C LYS A 260 5.35 -10.47 -13.79
N PHE A 261 4.54 -9.41 -13.64
CA PHE A 261 3.99 -8.68 -14.77
C PHE A 261 4.80 -7.42 -15.11
N LEU A 262 5.89 -7.11 -14.40
CA LEU A 262 6.69 -5.95 -14.77
C LEU A 262 7.35 -6.15 -16.14
N ASN A 263 7.52 -5.06 -16.88
CA ASN A 263 8.08 -5.11 -18.22
C ASN A 263 9.17 -4.04 -18.45
N SER A 264 10.34 -4.47 -18.94
CA SER A 264 11.53 -3.65 -19.15
C SER A 264 11.74 -3.18 -20.60
N ALA A 265 10.89 -3.60 -21.55
CA ALA A 265 11.12 -3.50 -23.00
C ALA A 265 11.37 -2.07 -23.51
N LEU A 266 10.78 -1.05 -22.86
CA LEU A 266 10.96 0.36 -23.24
C LEU A 266 11.96 1.14 -22.37
N VAL A 267 12.72 0.48 -21.48
CA VAL A 267 13.75 1.18 -20.72
C VAL A 267 14.92 1.53 -21.66
N LYS A 268 15.08 2.82 -21.93
CA LYS A 268 16.17 3.35 -22.75
C LYS A 268 17.53 2.92 -22.18
N LYS A 269 18.45 2.51 -23.06
CA LYS A 269 19.84 2.21 -22.71
C LYS A 269 20.49 3.45 -22.09
#